data_AF-A0A9D6I509-F1
#
_entry.id   AF-A0A9D6I509-F1
#
_cell.length_a   1.000
_cell.length_b   1.000
_cell.length_c   1.000
_cell.angle_alpha   90.00
_cell.angle_beta   90.00
_cell.angle_gamma   90.00
#
_symmetry.space_group_name_H-M   'P 1'
#
loop_
_entity.id
_entity.type
_entity.pdbx_description
1 polymer ?
#
loop_
_entity_poly.entity_id
_entity_poly.type
_entity_poly.pdbx_seq_one_letter_code
_entity_poly.pdbx_strand_id
1 'polypeptide(L)'
;MLVPFFLGRQKSAPQAPIIADFKKKFGFQAFCSDFSQGFGFDGAFVPVKRQPKDFIVLSALIPRVKKRTEEKCRFCGGSKKHPYHEGRCPCCEGGGYDFWCDYQEAFAISASLCFFGFWAFHPKENTSSKEPQIMTIDFATLKDMHGGSISGDFSLSLGRYLSSFPAQTSRPEMVEAMIRAHRRMYGPLSKFEKYNFRASIDYDTGWLNVSCPGDACGINPMNGHVTKNEGYQFGGHNMDNPAQQLTILAGLAALSDRFRRDLNFENFSSENPEWALEEALIIFQKNLGK
;
A
#
# COMPACT_ATOMS: atom_id res chain seq x y z
N MET A 1 -9.61 19.72 -2.46
CA MET A 1 -9.69 20.20 -1.06
C MET A 1 -10.76 19.38 -0.36
N LEU A 2 -10.36 18.32 0.32
CA LEU A 2 -11.22 17.56 1.22
C LEU A 2 -10.41 17.27 2.50
N VAL A 3 -11.13 16.96 3.56
CA VAL A 3 -10.77 17.09 4.98
C VAL A 3 -10.87 15.66 5.57
N PRO A 4 -10.18 15.28 6.68
CA PRO A 4 -10.29 13.92 7.23
C PRO A 4 -11.75 13.50 7.52
N PHE A 5 -12.03 12.25 7.90
CA PHE A 5 -13.36 11.65 7.61
C PHE A 5 -14.10 11.15 8.86
N PHE A 6 -15.42 10.90 8.75
CA PHE A 6 -16.28 10.33 9.79
C PHE A 6 -16.76 8.92 9.40
N LEU A 7 -16.73 8.00 10.37
CA LEU A 7 -17.41 6.70 10.30
C LEU A 7 -18.31 6.60 11.54
N GLY A 8 -19.52 7.14 11.44
CA GLY A 8 -20.56 6.88 12.43
C GLY A 8 -20.81 5.39 12.55
N ARG A 9 -21.36 4.94 13.69
CA ARG A 9 -21.81 3.57 13.91
C ARG A 9 -22.89 3.18 12.88
N GLN A 10 -22.52 2.90 11.64
CA GLN A 10 -23.41 2.25 10.69
C GLN A 10 -23.56 0.80 11.16
N LYS A 11 -24.74 0.47 11.67
CA LYS A 11 -25.21 -0.91 11.72
C LYS A 11 -25.16 -1.42 10.28
N SER A 12 -24.26 -2.39 10.05
CA SER A 12 -24.07 -3.20 8.83
C SER A 12 -24.85 -2.70 7.62
N ALA A 13 -24.17 -2.06 6.66
CA ALA A 13 -24.77 -1.87 5.35
C ALA A 13 -25.32 -3.22 4.86
N PRO A 14 -26.59 -3.31 4.39
CA PRO A 14 -27.11 -4.54 3.81
C PRO A 14 -26.11 -5.04 2.76
N GLN A 15 -25.89 -6.36 2.69
CA GLN A 15 -24.89 -6.98 1.82
C GLN A 15 -25.03 -6.40 0.40
N ALA A 16 -24.21 -5.40 0.08
CA ALA A 16 -24.28 -4.72 -1.20
C ALA A 16 -24.00 -5.78 -2.27
N PRO A 17 -24.74 -5.81 -3.40
CA PRO A 17 -24.54 -6.82 -4.44
C PRO A 17 -23.06 -6.98 -4.85
N ILE A 18 -22.32 -5.87 -4.86
CA ILE A 18 -20.89 -5.84 -5.13
C ILE A 18 -20.05 -6.69 -4.14
N ILE A 19 -20.45 -6.81 -2.86
CA ILE A 19 -19.76 -7.68 -1.88
C ILE A 19 -19.96 -9.15 -2.25
N ALA A 20 -21.18 -9.54 -2.63
CA ALA A 20 -21.47 -10.90 -3.06
C ALA A 20 -20.72 -11.25 -4.35
N ASP A 21 -20.64 -10.31 -5.29
CA ASP A 21 -19.87 -10.47 -6.52
C ASP A 21 -18.38 -10.65 -6.25
N PHE A 22 -17.80 -9.86 -5.34
CA PHE A 22 -16.39 -10.03 -4.96
C PHE A 22 -16.13 -11.36 -4.24
N LYS A 23 -17.03 -11.78 -3.32
CA LYS A 23 -16.96 -13.10 -2.70
C LYS A 23 -16.95 -14.22 -3.73
N LYS A 24 -17.88 -14.19 -4.68
CA LYS A 24 -17.95 -15.19 -5.75
C LYS A 24 -16.72 -15.12 -6.67
N LYS A 25 -16.35 -13.91 -7.11
CA LYS A 25 -15.26 -13.70 -8.07
C LYS A 25 -13.94 -14.15 -7.48
N PHE A 26 -13.60 -13.77 -6.24
CA PHE A 26 -12.29 -14.02 -5.62
C PHE A 26 -12.29 -15.20 -4.64
N GLY A 27 -13.43 -15.82 -4.35
CA GLY A 27 -13.52 -16.93 -3.41
C GLY A 27 -13.42 -16.52 -1.94
N PHE A 28 -13.73 -15.26 -1.61
CA PHE A 28 -13.72 -14.78 -0.22
C PHE A 28 -14.86 -15.40 0.59
N GLN A 29 -14.59 -15.70 1.85
CA GLN A 29 -15.53 -16.39 2.74
C GLN A 29 -16.41 -15.41 3.50
N ALA A 30 -15.84 -14.31 3.99
CA ALA A 30 -16.50 -13.34 4.85
C ALA A 30 -16.20 -11.89 4.44
N PHE A 31 -17.06 -10.97 4.86
CA PHE A 31 -16.82 -9.53 4.80
C PHE A 31 -17.27 -8.90 6.11
N CYS A 32 -16.42 -8.08 6.74
CA CYS A 32 -16.75 -7.31 7.93
C CYS A 32 -16.86 -5.82 7.58
N SER A 33 -17.96 -5.19 7.99
CA SER A 33 -18.16 -3.75 7.83
C SER A 33 -18.01 -2.96 9.14
N ASP A 34 -17.65 -3.62 10.24
CA ASP A 34 -17.61 -3.02 11.57
C ASP A 34 -16.17 -2.66 11.96
N PHE A 35 -15.81 -1.39 11.79
CA PHE A 35 -14.50 -0.85 12.15
C PHE A 35 -14.03 -1.16 13.58
N SER A 36 -14.93 -1.49 14.51
CA SER A 36 -14.56 -1.89 15.87
C SER A 36 -14.15 -3.36 16.01
N GLN A 37 -14.56 -4.22 15.06
CA GLN A 37 -14.24 -5.65 15.00
C GLN A 37 -13.24 -6.00 13.89
N GLY A 38 -13.17 -5.17 12.85
CA GLY A 38 -12.34 -5.36 11.66
C GLY A 38 -13.06 -4.90 10.41
N PHE A 39 -12.35 -4.72 9.31
CA PHE A 39 -12.95 -4.27 8.06
C PHE A 39 -12.46 -5.10 6.88
N GLY A 40 -13.33 -5.32 5.91
CA GLY A 40 -12.98 -5.95 4.65
C GLY A 40 -13.19 -7.46 4.59
N PHE A 41 -12.70 -8.04 3.51
CA PHE A 41 -12.78 -9.47 3.20
C PHE A 41 -11.81 -10.28 4.05
N ASP A 42 -12.27 -11.44 4.51
CA ASP A 42 -11.46 -12.48 5.17
C ASP A 42 -10.53 -11.95 6.29
N GLY A 43 -10.99 -10.92 7.02
CA GLY A 43 -10.24 -10.33 8.13
C GLY A 43 -9.04 -9.48 7.69
N ALA A 44 -9.05 -8.95 6.46
CA ALA A 44 -7.97 -8.15 5.89
C ALA A 44 -7.49 -7.02 6.80
N PHE A 45 -8.42 -6.28 7.43
CA PHE A 45 -8.10 -5.21 8.35
C PHE A 45 -8.57 -5.50 9.77
N VAL A 46 -7.68 -5.30 10.73
CA VAL A 46 -7.95 -5.41 12.17
C VAL A 46 -7.77 -4.05 12.84
N PRO A 47 -8.58 -3.72 13.86
CA PRO A 47 -8.39 -2.49 14.62
C PRO A 47 -7.13 -2.57 15.49
N VAL A 48 -6.31 -1.52 15.48
CA VAL A 48 -5.16 -1.46 16.41
C VAL A 48 -5.64 -1.26 17.84
N LYS A 49 -4.91 -1.82 18.81
CA LYS A 49 -5.31 -1.80 20.23
C LYS A 49 -5.39 -0.38 20.81
N ARG A 50 -4.48 0.52 20.42
CA ARG A 50 -4.42 1.90 20.89
C ARG A 50 -4.84 2.85 19.78
N GLN A 51 -6.06 3.33 19.89
CA GLN A 51 -6.66 4.28 18.95
C GLN A 51 -6.30 5.70 19.38
N PRO A 52 -5.74 6.56 18.52
CA PRO A 52 -5.61 7.97 18.84
C PRO A 52 -7.00 8.58 19.09
N LYS A 53 -7.07 9.63 19.92
CA LYS A 53 -8.34 10.21 20.40
C LYS A 53 -9.30 10.51 19.26
N ASP A 54 -8.75 11.14 18.24
CA ASP A 54 -9.47 11.53 17.07
C ASP A 54 -9.18 10.56 15.96
N PHE A 55 -8.70 9.31 16.11
CA PHE A 55 -8.46 8.45 14.94
C PHE A 55 -9.02 7.03 15.10
N ILE A 56 -9.60 6.45 14.04
CA ILE A 56 -9.74 5.00 13.88
C ILE A 56 -8.51 4.53 13.13
N VAL A 57 -7.87 3.48 13.57
CA VAL A 57 -6.64 3.00 12.96
C VAL A 57 -6.82 1.52 12.76
N LEU A 58 -6.80 1.14 11.49
CA LEU A 58 -6.84 -0.24 11.06
C LEU A 58 -5.46 -0.63 10.56
N SER A 59 -5.06 -1.86 10.84
CA SER A 59 -3.87 -2.46 10.27
C SER A 59 -4.22 -3.67 9.43
N ALA A 60 -3.47 -3.85 8.35
CA ALA A 60 -3.42 -5.09 7.59
C ALA A 60 -2.01 -5.67 7.67
N LEU A 61 -1.91 -6.96 7.98
CA LEU A 61 -0.64 -7.67 7.93
C LEU A 61 -0.22 -7.85 6.47
N ILE A 62 1.02 -7.49 6.13
CA ILE A 62 1.55 -7.76 4.80
C ILE A 62 1.68 -9.29 4.62
N PRO A 63 0.96 -9.89 3.64
CA PRO A 63 0.86 -11.35 3.52
C PRO A 63 2.16 -11.96 2.99
N ARG A 64 2.28 -13.29 3.09
CA ARG A 64 3.34 -14.03 2.36
C ARG A 64 2.76 -14.57 1.06
N VAL A 65 3.25 -14.06 -0.06
CA VAL A 65 2.78 -14.42 -1.40
C VAL A 65 3.57 -15.60 -1.95
N LYS A 66 4.90 -15.53 -1.92
CA LYS A 66 5.76 -16.60 -2.45
C LYS A 66 5.78 -17.77 -1.46
N LYS A 67 5.23 -18.91 -1.87
CA LYS A 67 5.17 -20.15 -1.09
C LYS A 67 6.04 -21.21 -1.74
N ARG A 68 6.84 -21.90 -0.90
CA ARG A 68 7.68 -23.02 -1.33
C ARG A 68 6.79 -24.24 -1.62
N THR A 69 7.04 -24.92 -2.72
CA THR A 69 6.44 -26.23 -3.03
C THR A 69 7.28 -27.38 -2.45
N GLU A 70 6.76 -28.60 -2.52
CA GLU A 70 7.55 -29.81 -2.26
C GLU A 70 8.29 -30.31 -3.50
N GLU A 71 7.98 -29.74 -4.66
CA GLU A 71 8.58 -30.13 -5.94
C GLU A 71 10.01 -29.60 -6.07
N LYS A 72 10.85 -30.40 -6.74
CA LYS A 72 12.21 -29.97 -7.08
C LYS A 72 12.15 -28.77 -8.02
N CYS A 73 13.09 -27.84 -7.85
CA CYS A 73 13.19 -26.68 -8.72
C CYS A 73 13.29 -27.11 -10.19
N ARG A 74 12.32 -26.71 -11.02
CA ARG A 74 12.26 -27.09 -12.45
C ARG A 74 13.49 -26.64 -13.24
N PHE A 75 14.10 -25.54 -12.84
CA PHE A 75 15.27 -24.99 -13.52
C PHE A 75 16.58 -25.72 -13.18
N CYS A 76 16.78 -26.12 -11.92
CA CYS A 76 18.04 -26.74 -11.48
C CYS A 76 17.92 -28.24 -11.12
N GLY A 77 16.75 -28.84 -11.29
CA GLY A 77 16.48 -30.23 -10.89
C GLY A 77 16.68 -30.49 -9.40
N GLY A 78 16.62 -29.45 -8.57
CA GLY A 78 16.92 -29.50 -7.12
C GLY A 78 18.40 -29.47 -6.75
N SER A 79 19.32 -29.30 -7.71
CA SER A 79 20.77 -29.22 -7.45
C SER A 79 21.20 -27.97 -6.67
N LYS A 80 20.31 -26.96 -6.54
CA LYS A 80 20.55 -25.65 -5.92
C LYS A 80 21.54 -24.75 -6.65
N LYS A 81 22.12 -25.22 -7.76
CA LYS A 81 23.14 -24.51 -8.55
C LYS A 81 22.56 -24.04 -9.88
N HIS A 82 23.14 -22.97 -10.44
CA HIS A 82 22.81 -22.57 -11.80
C HIS A 82 23.33 -23.65 -12.78
N PRO A 83 22.54 -24.11 -13.76
CA PRO A 83 22.98 -25.18 -14.68
C PRO A 83 24.18 -24.80 -15.55
N TYR A 84 24.34 -23.51 -15.84
CA TYR A 84 25.35 -23.00 -16.80
C TYR A 84 26.45 -22.12 -16.19
N HIS A 85 26.37 -21.78 -14.90
CA HIS A 85 27.29 -20.83 -14.27
C HIS A 85 27.58 -21.25 -12.83
N GLU A 86 28.72 -20.82 -12.30
CA GLU A 86 29.00 -20.96 -10.87
C GLU A 86 28.06 -20.05 -10.07
N GLY A 87 27.34 -20.64 -9.12
CA GLY A 87 26.45 -19.88 -8.24
C GLY A 87 25.16 -20.61 -7.88
N ARG A 88 24.36 -19.94 -7.06
CA ARG A 88 23.03 -20.44 -6.65
C ARG A 88 22.05 -20.32 -7.82
N CYS A 89 21.17 -21.30 -7.96
CA CYS A 89 20.07 -21.24 -8.92
C CYS A 89 19.20 -19.99 -8.65
N PRO A 90 18.94 -19.12 -9.64
CA PRO A 90 18.15 -17.90 -9.46
C PRO A 90 16.66 -18.19 -9.25
N CYS A 91 16.12 -19.25 -9.87
CA CYS A 91 14.71 -19.61 -9.74
C CYS A 91 14.34 -20.09 -8.34
N CYS A 92 15.22 -20.87 -7.69
CA CYS A 92 14.99 -21.37 -6.34
C CYS A 92 15.85 -20.72 -5.25
N GLU A 93 16.65 -19.71 -5.60
CA GLU A 93 17.58 -19.00 -4.71
C GLU A 93 18.52 -19.93 -3.91
N GLY A 94 18.86 -21.10 -4.48
CA GLY A 94 19.65 -22.13 -3.80
C GLY A 94 18.88 -23.00 -2.79
N GLY A 95 17.56 -22.86 -2.69
CA GLY A 95 16.72 -23.73 -1.85
C GLY A 95 16.53 -25.14 -2.43
N GLY A 96 16.52 -25.28 -3.76
CA GLY A 96 16.36 -26.56 -4.48
C GLY A 96 14.90 -26.95 -4.74
N TYR A 97 13.95 -26.10 -4.35
CA TYR A 97 12.52 -26.33 -4.52
C TYR A 97 11.89 -25.29 -5.41
N ASP A 98 10.80 -25.65 -6.08
CA ASP A 98 9.99 -24.71 -6.82
C ASP A 98 9.14 -23.84 -5.88
N PHE A 99 8.66 -22.73 -6.42
CA PHE A 99 7.79 -21.79 -5.72
C PHE A 99 6.53 -21.54 -6.53
N TRP A 100 5.44 -21.23 -5.82
CA TRP A 100 4.22 -20.69 -6.41
C TRP A 100 3.82 -19.44 -5.64
N CYS A 101 3.05 -18.57 -6.28
CA CYS A 101 2.57 -17.33 -5.67
C CYS A 101 1.10 -17.48 -5.29
N ASP A 102 0.80 -17.39 -3.99
CA ASP A 102 -0.55 -17.32 -3.47
C ASP A 102 -0.93 -15.86 -3.21
N TYR A 103 -1.78 -15.32 -4.07
CA TYR A 103 -2.22 -13.93 -3.95
C TYR A 103 -3.51 -13.78 -3.14
N GLN A 104 -4.10 -14.85 -2.58
CA GLN A 104 -5.44 -14.79 -2.00
C GLN A 104 -5.57 -13.75 -0.88
N GLU A 105 -4.64 -13.75 0.08
CA GLU A 105 -4.63 -12.77 1.18
C GLU A 105 -4.37 -11.34 0.65
N ALA A 106 -3.49 -11.20 -0.34
CA ALA A 106 -3.20 -9.90 -0.95
C ALA A 106 -4.41 -9.35 -1.71
N PHE A 107 -5.17 -10.22 -2.41
CA PHE A 107 -6.45 -9.88 -3.02
C PHE A 107 -7.49 -9.48 -1.99
N ALA A 108 -7.58 -10.17 -0.85
CA ALA A 108 -8.50 -9.80 0.23
C ALA A 108 -8.21 -8.38 0.73
N ILE A 109 -6.94 -8.01 0.95
CA ILE A 109 -6.54 -6.66 1.35
C ILE A 109 -6.87 -5.64 0.26
N SER A 110 -6.44 -5.90 -0.98
CA SER A 110 -6.66 -5.00 -2.12
C SER A 110 -8.15 -4.75 -2.40
N ALA A 111 -8.96 -5.81 -2.40
CA ALA A 111 -10.41 -5.69 -2.55
C ALA A 111 -11.02 -4.88 -1.41
N SER A 112 -10.59 -5.13 -0.17
CA SER A 112 -11.04 -4.37 0.99
C SER A 112 -10.69 -2.89 0.87
N LEU A 113 -9.51 -2.54 0.35
CA LEU A 113 -9.13 -1.16 0.04
C LEU A 113 -10.05 -0.52 -0.99
N CYS A 114 -10.51 -1.24 -2.02
CA CYS A 114 -11.47 -0.71 -2.99
C CYS A 114 -12.81 -0.33 -2.34
N PHE A 115 -13.37 -1.22 -1.52
CA PHE A 115 -14.60 -0.94 -0.79
C PHE A 115 -14.42 0.20 0.20
N PHE A 116 -13.27 0.20 0.86
CA PHE A 116 -12.90 1.27 1.75
C PHE A 116 -12.87 2.63 1.03
N GLY A 117 -12.15 2.70 -0.10
CA GLY A 117 -12.03 3.90 -0.92
C GLY A 117 -13.39 4.40 -1.39
N PHE A 118 -14.26 3.51 -1.88
CA PHE A 118 -15.63 3.85 -2.27
C PHE A 118 -16.43 4.49 -1.13
N TRP A 119 -16.33 3.96 0.09
CA TRP A 119 -16.97 4.56 1.26
C TRP A 119 -16.34 5.88 1.68
N ALA A 120 -15.03 5.98 1.64
CA ALA A 120 -14.30 7.18 2.02
C ALA A 120 -14.54 8.36 1.06
N PHE A 121 -14.81 8.08 -0.22
CA PHE A 121 -15.01 9.10 -1.25
C PHE A 121 -16.34 9.86 -1.13
N HIS A 122 -17.33 9.29 -0.45
CA HIS A 122 -18.67 9.88 -0.30
C HIS A 122 -19.04 10.12 1.17
N PRO A 123 -18.30 10.98 1.89
CA PRO A 123 -18.62 11.27 3.27
C PRO A 123 -19.96 12.00 3.37
N LYS A 124 -20.73 11.66 4.41
CA LYS A 124 -21.98 12.37 4.72
C LYS A 124 -21.77 13.64 5.55
N GLU A 125 -20.64 13.73 6.23
CA GLU A 125 -20.30 14.80 7.18
C GLU A 125 -18.80 15.11 7.12
N ASN A 126 -18.43 16.32 7.54
CA ASN A 126 -17.04 16.74 7.69
C ASN A 126 -16.45 16.19 9.01
N THR A 127 -15.15 15.90 9.05
CA THR A 127 -14.46 15.62 10.32
C THR A 127 -14.32 16.86 11.21
N SER A 128 -14.09 16.63 12.50
CA SER A 128 -13.62 17.63 13.47
C SER A 128 -12.11 17.86 13.46
N SER A 129 -11.38 17.17 12.57
CA SER A 129 -9.94 17.31 12.48
C SER A 129 -9.42 18.70 12.25
N LYS A 130 -8.28 18.98 12.89
CA LYS A 130 -7.40 20.10 12.52
C LYS A 130 -6.23 19.67 11.63
N GLU A 131 -6.02 18.37 11.46
CA GLU A 131 -4.98 17.78 10.64
C GLU A 131 -5.33 17.92 9.15
N PRO A 132 -4.43 18.42 8.30
CA PRO A 132 -4.69 18.52 6.87
C PRO A 132 -4.75 17.12 6.24
N GLN A 133 -5.66 16.94 5.27
CA GLN A 133 -5.61 15.76 4.40
C GLN A 133 -4.36 15.84 3.52
N ILE A 134 -3.57 14.78 3.51
CA ILE A 134 -2.27 14.74 2.82
C ILE A 134 -2.42 14.23 1.38
N MET A 135 -3.26 13.20 1.19
CA MET A 135 -3.53 12.58 -0.10
C MET A 135 -4.91 11.90 -0.14
N THR A 136 -5.42 11.66 -1.34
CA THR A 136 -6.48 10.68 -1.65
C THR A 136 -5.84 9.49 -2.36
N ILE A 137 -6.44 8.32 -2.20
CA ILE A 137 -6.00 7.11 -2.92
C ILE A 137 -7.23 6.38 -3.42
N ASP A 138 -7.25 6.11 -4.71
CA ASP A 138 -8.20 5.25 -5.38
C ASP A 138 -7.55 3.89 -5.65
N PHE A 139 -8.35 2.85 -5.50
CA PHE A 139 -7.90 1.47 -5.65
C PHE A 139 -8.74 0.76 -6.70
N ALA A 140 -8.10 -0.10 -7.48
CA ALA A 140 -8.78 -1.09 -8.31
C ALA A 140 -8.21 -2.48 -8.06
N THR A 141 -9.10 -3.46 -7.93
CA THR A 141 -8.74 -4.87 -7.79
C THR A 141 -9.44 -5.68 -8.86
N LEU A 142 -8.66 -6.29 -9.75
CA LEU A 142 -9.15 -7.16 -10.81
C LEU A 142 -8.41 -8.50 -10.75
N LYS A 143 -9.08 -9.57 -11.22
CA LYS A 143 -8.36 -10.79 -11.58
C LYS A 143 -7.68 -10.50 -12.92
N ASP A 144 -6.42 -10.89 -13.05
CA ASP A 144 -5.57 -10.75 -14.25
C ASP A 144 -4.71 -9.47 -14.31
N MET A 145 -4.09 -9.20 -15.47
CA MET A 145 -3.16 -8.09 -15.69
C MET A 145 -3.79 -6.76 -15.26
N HIS A 146 -2.97 -5.87 -14.70
CA HIS A 146 -3.40 -4.63 -14.06
C HIS A 146 -4.35 -4.84 -12.86
N GLY A 147 -4.24 -5.99 -12.19
CA GLY A 147 -5.15 -6.43 -11.12
C GLY A 147 -5.03 -5.70 -9.79
N GLY A 148 -4.11 -4.74 -9.65
CA GLY A 148 -3.86 -4.01 -8.41
C GLY A 148 -3.64 -2.52 -8.59
N SER A 149 -4.21 -1.86 -9.59
CA SER A 149 -3.94 -0.44 -9.85
C SER A 149 -4.22 0.47 -8.64
N ILE A 150 -3.44 1.55 -8.56
CA ILE A 150 -3.58 2.63 -7.58
C ILE A 150 -3.53 3.97 -8.30
N SER A 151 -4.30 4.95 -7.86
CA SER A 151 -4.22 6.34 -8.30
C SER A 151 -4.63 7.26 -7.17
N GLY A 152 -4.65 8.57 -7.40
CA GLY A 152 -5.22 9.52 -6.45
C GLY A 152 -4.62 10.91 -6.61
N ASP A 153 -4.77 11.73 -5.58
CA ASP A 153 -4.29 13.11 -5.58
C ASP A 153 -3.39 13.37 -4.38
N PHE A 154 -2.29 14.06 -4.62
CA PHE A 154 -1.55 14.72 -3.56
C PHE A 154 -2.17 16.08 -3.26
N SER A 155 -2.37 16.36 -1.98
CA SER A 155 -2.88 17.65 -1.52
C SER A 155 -1.92 18.79 -1.87
N LEU A 156 -2.45 20.02 -1.84
CA LEU A 156 -1.66 21.23 -1.96
C LEU A 156 -0.49 21.28 -0.95
N SER A 157 -0.75 20.86 0.29
CA SER A 157 0.26 20.86 1.35
C SER A 157 1.38 19.87 1.08
N LEU A 158 1.04 18.64 0.64
CA LEU A 158 2.03 17.64 0.26
C LEU A 158 2.81 18.10 -0.98
N GLY A 159 2.13 18.62 -2.01
CA GLY A 159 2.78 19.12 -3.22
C GLY A 159 3.79 20.23 -2.92
N ARG A 160 3.44 21.20 -2.06
CA ARG A 160 4.37 22.22 -1.56
C ARG A 160 5.59 21.62 -0.87
N TYR A 161 5.36 20.67 0.04
CA TYR A 161 6.45 19.96 0.72
C TYR A 161 7.37 19.26 -0.26
N LEU A 162 6.83 18.48 -1.21
CA LEU A 162 7.61 17.79 -2.24
C LEU A 162 8.40 18.79 -3.11
N SER A 163 7.81 19.94 -3.44
CA SER A 163 8.45 20.99 -4.24
C SER A 163 9.49 21.84 -3.48
N SER A 164 9.61 21.68 -2.16
CA SER A 164 10.66 22.31 -1.37
C SER A 164 12.02 21.59 -1.49
N PHE A 165 12.01 20.36 -2.00
CA PHE A 165 13.24 19.60 -2.22
C PHE A 165 13.85 19.93 -3.60
N PRO A 166 15.18 19.93 -3.74
CA PRO A 166 15.84 20.03 -5.03
C PRO A 166 15.42 18.89 -5.97
N ALA A 167 15.54 19.11 -7.28
CA ALA A 167 15.41 18.04 -8.27
C ALA A 167 16.41 16.90 -7.99
N GLN A 168 16.03 15.68 -8.36
CA GLN A 168 16.77 14.43 -8.12
C GLN A 168 16.96 14.09 -6.63
N THR A 169 16.08 14.56 -5.74
CA THR A 169 16.13 14.19 -4.32
C THR A 169 15.53 12.82 -4.09
N SER A 170 16.34 11.87 -3.57
CA SER A 170 15.87 10.54 -3.17
C SER A 170 15.03 10.58 -1.90
N ARG A 171 14.04 9.67 -1.78
CA ARG A 171 13.18 9.44 -0.60
C ARG A 171 13.47 8.06 0.00
N PRO A 172 14.59 7.89 0.73
CA PRO A 172 15.01 6.58 1.24
C PRO A 172 13.98 5.94 2.17
N GLU A 173 13.22 6.72 2.94
CA GLU A 173 12.18 6.22 3.84
C GLU A 173 11.07 5.45 3.09
N MET A 174 10.71 5.90 1.89
CA MET A 174 9.76 5.20 1.04
C MET A 174 10.38 3.91 0.50
N VAL A 175 11.59 4.00 -0.05
CA VAL A 175 12.32 2.85 -0.62
C VAL A 175 12.47 1.72 0.41
N GLU A 176 12.85 2.06 1.64
CA GLU A 176 13.00 1.07 2.71
C GLU A 176 11.67 0.41 3.09
N ALA A 177 10.58 1.17 3.17
CA ALA A 177 9.25 0.62 3.47
C ALA A 177 8.78 -0.33 2.36
N MET A 178 8.95 0.07 1.10
CA MET A 178 8.65 -0.78 -0.06
C MET A 178 9.48 -2.07 -0.06
N ILE A 179 10.79 -1.98 0.19
CA ILE A 179 11.68 -3.14 0.29
C ILE A 179 11.22 -4.09 1.40
N ARG A 180 10.83 -3.57 2.57
CA ARG A 180 10.35 -4.39 3.69
C ARG A 180 9.06 -5.12 3.34
N ALA A 181 8.07 -4.43 2.78
CA ALA A 181 6.81 -5.02 2.35
C ALA A 181 7.03 -6.09 1.27
N HIS A 182 7.80 -5.77 0.23
CA HIS A 182 8.09 -6.72 -0.84
C HIS A 182 8.87 -7.94 -0.34
N ARG A 183 9.86 -7.74 0.53
CA ARG A 183 10.63 -8.84 1.14
C ARG A 183 9.74 -9.73 2.01
N ARG A 184 8.75 -9.17 2.68
CA ARG A 184 7.76 -9.95 3.44
C ARG A 184 6.93 -10.84 2.52
N MET A 185 6.49 -10.31 1.37
CA MET A 185 5.68 -11.04 0.39
C MET A 185 6.45 -12.09 -0.40
N TYR A 186 7.66 -11.76 -0.85
CA TYR A 186 8.42 -12.59 -1.81
C TYR A 186 9.69 -13.22 -1.24
N GLY A 187 10.09 -12.88 -0.02
CA GLY A 187 11.33 -13.36 0.57
C GLY A 187 12.55 -12.49 0.21
N PRO A 188 13.78 -13.01 0.36
CA PRO A 188 15.00 -12.26 0.12
C PRO A 188 15.08 -11.67 -1.29
N LEU A 189 15.55 -10.43 -1.39
CA LEU A 189 15.72 -9.73 -2.67
C LEU A 189 17.11 -9.97 -3.26
N SER A 190 17.18 -10.26 -4.55
CA SER A 190 18.40 -10.19 -5.34
C SER A 190 18.94 -8.76 -5.42
N LYS A 191 20.21 -8.60 -5.84
CA LYS A 191 20.78 -7.27 -6.10
C LYS A 191 19.98 -6.54 -7.19
N PHE A 192 19.60 -7.24 -8.26
CA PHE A 192 18.82 -6.68 -9.37
C PHE A 192 17.47 -6.13 -8.91
N GLU A 193 16.71 -6.91 -8.13
CA GLU A 193 15.41 -6.45 -7.61
C GLU A 193 15.55 -5.22 -6.73
N LYS A 194 16.61 -5.14 -5.91
CA LYS A 194 16.87 -3.94 -5.08
C LYS A 194 17.05 -2.67 -5.90
N TYR A 195 17.66 -2.77 -7.09
CA TYR A 195 17.82 -1.61 -7.99
C TYR A 195 16.52 -1.12 -8.61
N ASN A 196 15.47 -1.95 -8.64
CA ASN A 196 14.17 -1.58 -9.21
C ASN A 196 13.30 -0.78 -8.23
N PHE A 197 13.69 -0.66 -6.96
CA PHE A 197 13.03 0.23 -6.01
C PHE A 197 13.58 1.65 -6.14
N ARG A 198 12.68 2.60 -6.38
CA ARG A 198 13.00 4.02 -6.46
C ARG A 198 11.89 4.83 -5.84
N ALA A 199 12.25 5.90 -5.14
CA ALA A 199 11.35 6.98 -4.82
C ALA A 199 12.16 8.28 -4.86
N SER A 200 11.83 9.19 -5.77
CA SER A 200 12.58 10.44 -5.93
C SER A 200 11.71 11.59 -6.40
N ILE A 201 12.13 12.80 -6.05
CA ILE A 201 11.63 14.05 -6.60
C ILE A 201 12.44 14.34 -7.85
N ASP A 202 11.88 14.09 -9.04
CA ASP A 202 12.65 14.14 -10.29
C ASP A 202 12.86 15.58 -10.79
N TYR A 203 11.94 16.48 -10.45
CA TYR A 203 11.95 17.90 -10.83
C TYR A 203 11.66 18.79 -9.62
N ASP A 204 12.16 20.02 -9.63
CA ASP A 204 11.98 21.00 -8.53
C ASP A 204 10.53 21.49 -8.36
N THR A 205 9.64 21.03 -9.23
CA THR A 205 8.19 21.21 -9.14
C THR A 205 7.54 20.28 -8.11
N GLY A 206 8.27 19.31 -7.56
CA GLY A 206 7.75 18.32 -6.61
C GLY A 206 7.24 17.04 -7.26
N TRP A 207 7.65 16.75 -8.50
CA TRP A 207 7.32 15.52 -9.23
C TRP A 207 7.87 14.29 -8.50
N LEU A 208 6.99 13.55 -7.83
CA LEU A 208 7.34 12.31 -7.16
C LEU A 208 7.21 11.15 -8.15
N ASN A 209 8.32 10.42 -8.34
CA ASN A 209 8.38 9.21 -9.14
C ASN A 209 8.73 8.03 -8.24
N VAL A 210 7.92 6.97 -8.26
CA VAL A 210 8.11 5.79 -7.41
C VAL A 210 8.04 4.54 -8.25
N SER A 211 8.96 3.60 -8.04
CA SER A 211 8.96 2.30 -8.69
C SER A 211 9.24 1.16 -7.71
N CYS A 212 8.74 -0.03 -8.03
CA CYS A 212 9.07 -1.29 -7.36
C CYS A 212 9.30 -2.40 -8.41
N PRO A 213 9.82 -3.58 -8.02
CA PRO A 213 10.03 -4.69 -8.94
C PRO A 213 8.75 -5.06 -9.75
N GLY A 214 8.96 -5.29 -11.04
CA GLY A 214 7.91 -5.51 -12.03
C GLY A 214 8.33 -4.96 -13.40
N ASP A 215 7.40 -4.95 -14.36
CA ASP A 215 7.61 -4.34 -15.67
C ASP A 215 7.37 -2.83 -15.61
N ALA A 216 8.36 -2.06 -15.13
CA ALA A 216 8.20 -0.61 -14.89
C ALA A 216 6.99 -0.29 -13.99
N CYS A 217 6.79 -1.10 -12.95
CA CYS A 217 5.71 -0.94 -11.98
C CYS A 217 5.98 0.25 -11.05
N GLY A 218 5.05 1.19 -10.97
CA GLY A 218 5.26 2.41 -10.19
C GLY A 218 4.08 3.36 -10.15
N ILE A 219 4.31 4.56 -9.61
CA ILE A 219 3.41 5.71 -9.72
C ILE A 219 4.16 6.94 -10.22
N ASN A 220 3.47 7.74 -11.01
CA ASN A 220 3.95 9.02 -11.51
C ASN A 220 2.77 10.00 -11.67
N PRO A 221 3.04 11.32 -11.83
CA PRO A 221 2.01 12.29 -12.16
C PRO A 221 1.28 11.92 -13.45
N MET A 222 -0.05 11.95 -13.44
CA MET A 222 -0.87 11.50 -14.58
C MET A 222 -0.77 12.43 -15.79
N ASN A 223 -0.68 13.73 -15.56
CA ASN A 223 -0.76 14.71 -16.64
C ASN A 223 0.58 14.98 -17.33
N GLY A 224 1.64 14.25 -16.97
CA GLY A 224 2.98 14.46 -17.51
C GLY A 224 3.59 15.84 -17.19
N HIS A 225 2.95 16.62 -16.31
CA HIS A 225 3.42 17.90 -15.81
C HIS A 225 2.97 18.10 -14.36
N VAL A 226 3.80 18.78 -13.58
CA VAL A 226 3.50 19.19 -12.20
C VAL A 226 3.89 20.65 -12.05
N THR A 227 2.99 21.46 -11.53
CA THR A 227 3.26 22.86 -11.20
C THR A 227 3.83 22.95 -9.79
N LYS A 228 4.88 23.76 -9.62
CA LYS A 228 5.50 24.01 -8.32
C LYS A 228 4.48 24.57 -7.34
N ASN A 229 4.52 24.11 -6.08
CA ASN A 229 3.61 24.52 -5.00
C ASN A 229 2.13 24.19 -5.20
N GLU A 230 1.79 23.25 -6.08
CA GLU A 230 0.42 22.76 -6.29
C GLU A 230 0.28 21.28 -5.89
N GLY A 231 -0.96 20.86 -5.60
CA GLY A 231 -1.30 19.45 -5.54
C GLY A 231 -1.45 18.88 -6.96
N TYR A 232 -1.33 17.57 -7.13
CA TYR A 232 -1.47 16.94 -8.44
C TYR A 232 -1.95 15.49 -8.35
N GLN A 233 -2.53 15.03 -9.45
CA GLN A 233 -2.99 13.66 -9.61
C GLN A 233 -1.82 12.72 -9.96
N PHE A 234 -1.78 11.56 -9.33
CA PHE A 234 -0.85 10.48 -9.64
C PHE A 234 -1.61 9.22 -10.07
N GLY A 235 -0.96 8.39 -10.87
CA GLY A 235 -1.52 7.15 -11.38
C GLY A 235 -0.49 6.04 -11.38
N GLY A 236 -0.96 4.81 -11.19
CA GLY A 236 -0.16 3.60 -11.28
C GLY A 236 0.15 3.25 -12.74
N HIS A 237 1.36 2.79 -12.98
CA HIS A 237 1.83 2.27 -14.25
C HIS A 237 2.23 0.80 -14.06
N ASN A 238 1.75 -0.09 -14.94
CA ASN A 238 2.08 -1.54 -14.95
C ASN A 238 2.00 -2.22 -13.56
N MET A 239 0.94 -1.90 -12.83
CA MET A 239 0.67 -2.48 -11.51
C MET A 239 -0.22 -3.72 -11.66
N ASP A 240 0.41 -4.85 -11.94
CA ASP A 240 -0.26 -6.06 -12.41
C ASP A 240 -0.92 -6.87 -11.31
N ASN A 241 -0.47 -6.73 -10.05
CA ASN A 241 -0.99 -7.54 -8.96
C ASN A 241 -1.11 -6.78 -7.62
N PRO A 242 -1.94 -7.29 -6.69
CA PRO A 242 -2.08 -6.71 -5.35
C PRO A 242 -0.77 -6.58 -4.57
N ALA A 243 0.22 -7.46 -4.77
CA ALA A 243 1.47 -7.35 -4.04
C ALA A 243 2.27 -6.10 -4.44
N GLN A 244 2.24 -5.72 -5.71
CA GLN A 244 2.80 -4.45 -6.17
C GLN A 244 2.04 -3.25 -5.60
N GLN A 245 0.71 -3.31 -5.57
CA GLN A 245 -0.13 -2.30 -4.92
C GLN A 245 0.25 -2.08 -3.46
N LEU A 246 0.33 -3.16 -2.68
CA LEU A 246 0.69 -3.11 -1.26
C LEU A 246 2.13 -2.62 -1.06
N THR A 247 3.04 -2.95 -1.98
CA THR A 247 4.41 -2.45 -1.96
C THR A 247 4.43 -0.92 -2.09
N ILE A 248 3.77 -0.36 -3.12
CA ILE A 248 3.70 1.10 -3.31
C ILE A 248 2.97 1.78 -2.15
N LEU A 249 1.88 1.18 -1.65
CA LEU A 249 1.12 1.72 -0.52
C LEU A 249 1.98 1.83 0.74
N ALA A 250 2.87 0.86 1.01
CA ALA A 250 3.82 0.95 2.12
C ALA A 250 4.79 2.13 1.96
N GLY A 251 5.24 2.42 0.73
CA GLY A 251 6.05 3.60 0.41
C GLY A 251 5.29 4.91 0.65
N LEU A 252 4.04 5.00 0.18
CA LEU A 252 3.17 6.17 0.39
C LEU A 252 2.85 6.40 1.87
N ALA A 253 2.65 5.33 2.65
CA ALA A 253 2.47 5.42 4.10
C ALA A 253 3.71 6.03 4.77
N ALA A 254 4.92 5.57 4.41
CA ALA A 254 6.16 6.13 4.95
C ALA A 254 6.36 7.61 4.57
N LEU A 255 5.95 8.02 3.36
CA LEU A 255 5.95 9.42 2.96
C LEU A 255 4.98 10.25 3.81
N SER A 256 3.76 9.75 4.03
CA SER A 256 2.76 10.40 4.90
C SER A 256 3.31 10.59 6.31
N ASP A 257 3.91 9.56 6.90
CA ASP A 257 4.51 9.64 8.24
C ASP A 257 5.68 10.62 8.30
N ARG A 258 6.49 10.68 7.25
CA ARG A 258 7.60 11.63 7.18
C ARG A 258 7.10 13.06 7.08
N PHE A 259 6.13 13.32 6.19
CA PHE A 259 5.48 14.62 6.06
C PHE A 259 4.89 15.10 7.38
N ARG A 260 4.18 14.21 8.11
CA ARG A 260 3.58 14.56 9.40
C ARG A 260 4.61 14.93 10.46
N ARG A 261 5.74 14.21 10.50
CA ARG A 261 6.84 14.50 11.43
C ARG A 261 7.49 15.84 11.14
N ASP A 262 7.76 16.13 9.87
CA ASP A 262 8.42 17.38 9.48
C ASP A 262 7.54 18.62 9.72
N LEU A 263 6.21 18.46 9.83
CA LEU A 263 5.27 19.52 10.20
C LEU A 263 5.07 19.70 11.72
N ASN A 264 5.84 18.99 12.56
CA ASN A 264 5.70 19.01 14.01
C ASN A 264 4.27 18.72 14.49
N PHE A 265 3.59 17.74 13.90
CA PHE A 265 2.38 17.19 14.54
C PHE A 265 2.81 16.36 15.77
N GLU A 266 3.10 17.05 16.88
CA GLU A 266 3.71 16.53 18.11
C GLU A 266 2.96 15.36 18.79
N ASN A 267 1.76 14.99 18.32
CA ASN A 267 0.91 13.98 18.94
C ASN A 267 0.87 12.61 18.20
N PHE A 268 1.61 12.45 17.10
CA PHE A 268 1.78 11.15 16.41
C PHE A 268 3.15 10.51 16.67
N SER A 269 3.78 10.85 17.80
CA SER A 269 4.88 10.06 18.35
C SER A 269 4.32 8.73 18.85
N SER A 270 4.34 7.71 17.98
CA SER A 270 4.33 6.35 18.50
C SER A 270 5.70 6.11 19.11
N GLU A 271 5.74 5.94 20.43
CA GLU A 271 6.95 5.58 21.18
C GLU A 271 7.54 4.20 20.81
N ASN A 272 7.16 3.61 19.68
CA ASN A 272 7.78 2.40 19.17
C ASN A 272 7.65 2.32 17.63
N PRO A 273 8.71 2.46 16.83
CA PRO A 273 8.65 2.40 15.37
C PRO A 273 8.42 0.98 14.81
N GLU A 274 8.35 -0.06 15.63
CA GLU A 274 8.27 -1.45 15.17
C GLU A 274 6.93 -1.83 14.52
N TRP A 275 5.81 -1.23 14.90
CA TRP A 275 4.50 -1.57 14.32
C TRP A 275 4.31 -1.04 12.88
N ALA A 276 5.04 0.02 12.49
CA ALA A 276 4.98 0.60 11.15
C ALA A 276 5.73 -0.23 10.09
N LEU A 277 6.34 -1.36 10.48
CA LEU A 277 7.32 -2.08 9.65
C LEU A 277 6.79 -3.40 9.07
N GLU A 278 5.70 -3.97 9.63
CA GLU A 278 5.06 -5.20 9.14
C GLU A 278 3.56 -5.07 8.82
N GLU A 279 2.99 -3.88 9.08
CA GLU A 279 1.57 -3.59 8.92
C GLU A 279 1.36 -2.38 7.99
N ALA A 280 0.45 -2.48 7.02
CA ALA A 280 -0.07 -1.31 6.32
C ALA A 280 -1.07 -0.61 7.24
N LEU A 281 -0.74 0.60 7.69
CA LEU A 281 -1.59 1.37 8.58
C LEU A 281 -2.54 2.25 7.79
N ILE A 282 -3.85 2.08 8.01
CA ILE A 282 -4.86 3.05 7.57
C ILE A 282 -5.29 3.86 8.78
N ILE A 283 -4.88 5.13 8.81
CA ILE A 283 -5.24 6.10 9.84
C ILE A 283 -6.48 6.89 9.38
N PHE A 284 -7.58 6.74 10.09
CA PHE A 284 -8.85 7.46 9.96
C PHE A 284 -9.06 8.41 11.09
N GLN A 285 -9.92 9.40 10.95
CA GLN A 285 -10.28 10.26 12.05
C GLN A 285 -11.56 9.81 12.82
N LYS A 286 -11.47 9.58 14.13
CA LYS A 286 -12.57 9.46 15.10
C LYS A 286 -13.06 10.85 15.48
N ASN A 287 -14.38 10.99 15.67
CA ASN A 287 -14.96 12.17 16.30
C ASN A 287 -15.63 11.75 17.61
N LEU A 288 -15.28 12.42 18.72
CA LEU A 288 -15.95 12.28 20.01
C LEU A 288 -17.18 13.20 20.01
N GLY A 289 -18.29 12.72 19.45
CA GLY A 289 -19.57 13.42 19.60
C GLY A 289 -19.90 13.60 21.08
N LYS A 290 -20.17 14.85 21.47
CA LYS A 290 -21.02 15.13 22.64
C LYS A 290 -22.46 14.77 22.29
#